data_AF-A0A3S0BRM9-F1
#
_entry.id   AF-A0A3S0BRM9-F1
#
_cell.length_a   1.000
_cell.length_b   1.000
_cell.length_c   1.000
_cell.angle_alpha   90.00
_cell.angle_beta   90.00
_cell.angle_gamma   90.00
#
_symmetry.space_group_name_H-M   'P 1'
#
loop_
_entity.id
_entity.type
_entity.pdbx_description
1 polymer ?
#
loop_
_entity_poly.entity_id
_entity_poly.type
_entity_poly.pdbx_seq_one_letter_code
_entity_poly.pdbx_strand_id
1 'polypeptide(L)' 'MNELLTACALVLVIEGLLPLVSPRQWRELFSRVLALSNGQIRFVGLASVGVGLIGLLLLR' A
#
# COMPACT_ATOMS: atom_id res chain seq x y z
N MET A 1 17.89 10.12 -11.52
CA MET A 1 16.54 10.52 -11.95
C MET A 1 15.63 9.31 -12.25
N ASN A 2 16.16 8.15 -12.64
CA ASN A 2 15.33 7.00 -13.06
C ASN A 2 14.76 6.18 -11.90
N GLU A 3 15.52 5.98 -10.81
CA GLU A 3 15.09 5.10 -9.69
C GLU A 3 13.77 5.52 -9.05
N LEU A 4 13.54 6.83 -8.88
CA LEU A 4 12.28 7.34 -8.33
C LEU A 4 11.11 7.07 -9.28
N LEU A 5 11.30 7.31 -10.58
CA LEU A 5 10.28 7.03 -11.61
C LEU A 5 9.98 5.54 -11.70
N THR A 6 11.01 4.68 -11.62
CA THR A 6 10.85 3.22 -11.57
C THR A 6 10.09 2.78 -10.33
N ALA A 7 10.42 3.33 -9.15
CA ALA A 7 9.68 3.05 -7.92
C ALA A 7 8.20 3.48 -8.03
N CYS A 8 7.92 4.66 -8.57
CA CYS A 8 6.56 5.12 -8.81
C CYS A 8 5.81 4.21 -9.81
N ALA A 9 6.47 3.79 -10.89
CA ALA A 9 5.87 2.86 -11.85
C ALA A 9 5.53 1.51 -11.20
N LEU A 10 6.42 0.98 -10.35
CA LEU A 10 6.16 -0.27 -9.61
C LEU A 10 4.99 -0.14 -8.65
N VAL A 11 4.86 1.00 -7.94
CA VAL A 11 3.70 1.26 -7.07
C VAL A 11 2.40 1.21 -7.87
N LEU A 12 2.33 1.86 -9.03
CA LEU A 12 1.15 1.84 -9.89
C LEU A 12 0.82 0.43 -10.40
N VAL A 13 1.83 -0.35 -10.78
CA VAL A 13 1.64 -1.75 -11.22
C VAL A 13 1.08 -2.59 -10.08
N ILE A 14 1.65 -2.50 -8.87
CA ILE A 14 1.22 -3.28 -7.71
C ILE A 14 -0.20 -2.88 -7.27
N GLU A 15 -0.48 -1.57 -7.20
CA GLU A 15 -1.80 -1.06 -6.82
C GLU A 15 -2.88 -1.46 -7.83
N GLY A 16 -2.55 -1.46 -9.13
CA GLY A 16 -3.46 -1.86 -10.19
C GLY A 16 -3.67 -3.38 -10.34
N LEU A 17 -2.76 -4.20 -9.81
CA LEU A 17 -2.79 -5.66 -10.02
C LEU A 17 -4.04 -6.30 -9.39
N LEU A 18 -4.34 -5.96 -8.14
CA LEU A 18 -5.44 -6.54 -7.39
C LEU A 18 -6.83 -6.19 -7.96
N PRO A 19 -7.16 -4.93 -8.30
CA PRO A 19 -8.43 -4.62 -8.96
C PRO A 19 -8.55 -5.22 -10.36
N LEU A 20 -7.44 -5.45 -11.07
CA LEU A 20 -7.45 -6.06 -12.41
C LEU A 20 -7.69 -7.58 -12.33
N VAL A 21 -7.00 -8.28 -11.41
CA VAL A 21 -7.11 -9.74 -11.25
C VAL A 21 -8.40 -10.11 -10.52
N SER A 22 -8.77 -9.38 -9.46
CA SER A 22 -10.00 -9.65 -8.71
C SER A 22 -10.67 -8.39 -8.19
N PRO A 23 -11.55 -7.78 -9.01
CA PRO A 23 -12.27 -6.57 -8.62
C PRO A 23 -13.25 -6.80 -7.46
N ARG A 24 -13.75 -8.04 -7.27
CA ARG A 24 -14.66 -8.36 -6.16
C ARG A 24 -13.93 -8.35 -4.81
N GLN A 25 -12.80 -9.07 -4.73
CA GLN A 25 -11.98 -9.07 -3.52
C GLN A 25 -11.46 -7.68 -3.19
N TRP A 26 -11.07 -6.90 -4.22
CA TRP A 26 -10.66 -5.51 -4.03
C TRP A 26 -11.74 -4.65 -3.36
N ARG A 27 -12.99 -4.71 -3.87
CA ARG A 27 -14.12 -3.95 -3.29
C ARG A 27 -14.43 -4.36 -1.85
N GLU A 28 -14.29 -5.64 -1.53
CA GLU A 28 -14.50 -6.14 -0.17
C GLU A 28 -13.40 -5.71 0.79
N LEU A 29 -12.13 -5.71 0.36
CA LEU A 29 -11.04 -5.16 1.16
C LEU A 29 -11.24 -3.67 1.41
N PHE A 30 -11.63 -2.92 0.38
CA PHE A 30 -11.93 -1.49 0.51
C PHE A 30 -13.09 -1.22 1.47
N SER A 31 -14.19 -2.00 1.40
CA SER A 31 -15.31 -1.82 2.32
C SER A 31 -14.92 -2.10 3.77
N ARG A 32 -14.07 -3.10 4.01
CA ARG A 32 -13.50 -3.38 5.34
C ARG A 32 -12.63 -2.23 5.83
N VAL A 33 -11.80 -1.64 4.96
CA VAL A 33 -10.97 -0.47 5.30
C VAL A 33 -11.83 0.74 5.63
N LEU A 34 -12.91 0.99 4.87
CA LEU A 34 -13.85 2.09 5.11
C LEU A 34 -14.65 1.93 6.42
N ALA A 35 -14.79 0.70 6.91
CA ALA A 35 -15.44 0.43 8.20
C ALA A 35 -14.50 0.67 9.40
N LEU A 36 -13.21 0.91 9.17
CA LEU A 36 -12.26 1.20 10.25
C LEU A 36 -12.46 2.62 10.79
N SER A 37 -12.25 2.79 12.09
CA SER A 37 -12.19 4.12 12.70
C SER A 37 -10.96 4.90 12.23
N ASN A 38 -11.03 6.23 12.30
CA ASN A 38 -9.89 7.11 11.97
C ASN A 38 -8.61 6.74 12.74
N GLY A 39 -8.73 6.28 13.99
CA GLY A 39 -7.58 5.83 14.79
C GLY A 39 -6.92 4.58 14.21
N GLN A 40 -7.72 3.59 13.78
CA GLN A 40 -7.22 2.36 13.17
C GLN A 40 -6.55 2.62 11.82
N ILE A 41 -7.14 3.47 10.97
CA ILE A 41 -6.53 3.85 9.68
C ILE A 41 -5.17 4.51 9.91
N ARG A 42 -5.07 5.43 10.88
CA ARG A 42 -3.80 6.07 11.25
C ARG A 42 -2.77 5.07 11.76
N PHE A 43 -3.17 4.10 12.57
CA PHE A 43 -2.27 3.06 13.07
C PHE A 43 -1.75 2.16 11.95
N VAL A 44 -2.62 1.75 11.01
CA VAL A 44 -2.21 1.01 9.81
C VAL A 44 -1.20 1.82 8.99
N GLY A 45 -1.46 3.12 8.79
CA GLY A 45 -0.52 4.02 8.12
C GLY A 45 0.83 4.11 8.84
N LEU A 46 0.84 4.29 10.17
CA LEU A 46 2.07 4.31 10.96
C LEU A 46 2.84 2.99 10.87
N ALA A 47 2.16 1.86 10.94
CA ALA A 47 2.78 0.54 10.80
C ALA A 47 3.41 0.36 9.41
N SER A 48 2.71 0.73 8.34
CA SER A 48 3.22 0.67 6.96
C SER A 48 4.45 1.56 6.76
N VAL A 49 4.44 2.79 7.30
CA VAL A 49 5.61 3.68 7.26
C VAL A 49 6.77 3.08 8.04
N GLY A 50 6.52 2.54 9.24
CA GLY A 50 7.55 1.89 10.04
C GLY A 50 8.22 0.71 9.33
N VAL A 51 7.42 -0.18 8.74
CA VAL A 51 7.94 -1.31 7.95
C VAL A 51 8.73 -0.81 6.74
N GLY A 52 8.23 0.21 6.03
CA GLY A 52 8.94 0.81 4.90
C GLY A 52 10.29 1.42 5.28
N LEU A 53 10.36 2.14 6.41
CA LEU A 53 11.60 2.70 6.93
C LEU A 53 12.59 1.61 7.37
N ILE A 54 12.12 0.58 8.07
CA ILE A 54 12.96 -0.56 8.48
C ILE A 54 13.51 -1.27 7.23
N GLY A 55 12.66 -1.56 6.25
CA GLY A 55 13.09 -2.17 4.98
C GLY A 55 14.11 -1.30 4.24
N LEU A 56 13.89 0.01 4.19
CA LEU A 56 14.84 0.94 3.57
C LEU A 56 16.20 0.94 4.29
N LEU A 57 16.22 0.90 5.62
CA LEU A 57 17.44 0.86 6.43
C LEU A 57 18.19 -0.48 6.35
N LEU A 58 17.48 -1.58 6.06
CA LEU A 58 18.09 -2.91 5.92
C LEU A 58 18.61 -3.18 4.51
N LEU A 59 17.97 -2.61 3.49
CA LEU A 59 18.27 -2.85 2.08
C LEU A 59 19.21 -1.81 1.46
N ARG A 60 19.39 -0.66 2.11
CA ARG A 60 20.47 0.31 1.82
C ARG A 60 21.59 0.16 2.81
#